data_AF-A0A1B1A5M5-F1
#
_entry.id   AF-A0A1B1A5M5-F1
#
_cell.length_a   1.000
_cell.length_b   1.000
_cell.length_c   1.000
_cell.angle_alpha   90.00
_cell.angle_beta   90.00
_cell.angle_gamma   90.00
#
_symmetry.space_group_name_H-M   'P 1'
#
loop_
_entity.id
_entity.type
_entity.pdbx_description
1 polymer ?
#
loop_
_entity_poly.entity_id
_entity_poly.type
_entity_poly.pdbx_seq_one_letter_code
_entity_poly.pdbx_strand_id
1 'polypeptide(L)'
;MATKKQPQKRKKRTQKKQEKTKLKTNSPCMSRSPTQPTTKSNGLDTPEYHQSTQTKKLSINNVPKNLDKYDKDFEHSKRIHTEHCKEHQKRWMRSIKNRRFKSTDIQDFKALLGRKNLHADFVPASDLKARNQFGHFIIDEMLRLYDLWLENPDLDFQWITFVSDHFMFNERDGVAEIYACKKATQDVLRNYTTYNAFGIVEIQPIINFPEGQKGKMFAVHTHVFCWGPKGQTAHLKHHSKRFKSSITRLPIHSQKAHHLEGSFGRLGRYMIKPPFEGKEVNFERLVQGKACLKPARRVEKHHDFRLFELNAKIPMEAILFGVRDGVAVRQRIVDKLRSWQASRTGEVVNLRGRVDQLFEDFLRDNKKLKNYKPLVVKYRKGQ
;
A
#
# COMPACT_ATOMS: atom_id res chain seq x y z
N MET A 1 -65.67 -2.34 -43.09
CA MET A 1 -65.13 -1.12 -43.74
C MET A 1 -64.51 -0.21 -42.68
N ALA A 2 -63.56 0.65 -43.08
CA ALA A 2 -62.81 1.65 -42.29
C ALA A 2 -61.47 1.22 -41.63
N THR A 3 -60.48 1.10 -42.52
CA THR A 3 -59.09 1.63 -42.50
C THR A 3 -58.37 2.06 -41.20
N LYS A 4 -57.19 1.44 -41.05
CA LYS A 4 -56.03 1.75 -40.19
C LYS A 4 -55.46 3.16 -40.39
N LYS A 5 -54.99 3.81 -39.32
CA LYS A 5 -53.96 4.87 -39.36
C LYS A 5 -52.77 4.51 -38.46
N GLN A 6 -51.61 4.34 -39.08
CA GLN A 6 -50.29 4.28 -38.41
C GLN A 6 -49.72 5.69 -38.23
N PRO A 7 -49.10 6.03 -37.08
CA PRO A 7 -48.29 7.23 -36.96
C PRO A 7 -46.85 7.04 -37.46
N GLN A 8 -46.38 8.07 -38.13
CA GLN A 8 -45.16 8.17 -38.92
C GLN A 8 -43.85 8.16 -38.09
N LYS A 9 -42.83 7.53 -38.68
CA LYS A 9 -41.42 7.55 -38.28
C LYS A 9 -40.82 8.96 -38.40
N ARG A 10 -40.25 9.50 -37.32
CA ARG A 10 -39.28 10.61 -37.38
C ARG A 10 -37.84 10.06 -37.32
N LYS A 11 -37.16 10.09 -38.46
CA LYS A 11 -35.71 9.84 -38.57
C LYS A 11 -34.95 11.07 -38.03
N LYS A 12 -34.19 10.93 -36.95
CA LYS A 12 -33.15 11.89 -36.58
C LYS A 12 -31.80 11.43 -37.15
N ARG A 13 -31.36 12.16 -38.18
CA ARG A 13 -29.96 12.23 -38.67
C ARG A 13 -29.10 12.81 -37.54
N THR A 14 -27.99 12.17 -37.20
CA THR A 14 -26.89 12.83 -36.49
C THR A 14 -25.60 12.50 -37.21
N GLN A 15 -24.92 13.57 -37.61
CA GLN A 15 -23.77 13.57 -38.50
C GLN A 15 -22.52 13.03 -37.80
N LYS A 16 -21.81 12.21 -38.55
CA LYS A 16 -20.49 11.65 -38.29
C LYS A 16 -19.46 12.76 -38.53
N LYS A 17 -18.77 13.23 -37.49
CA LYS A 17 -17.59 14.10 -37.66
C LYS A 17 -16.35 13.29 -37.26
N GLN A 18 -15.62 12.85 -38.29
CA GLN A 18 -14.29 12.27 -38.17
C GLN A 18 -13.28 13.41 -38.07
N GLU A 19 -12.56 13.51 -36.96
CA GLU A 19 -11.32 14.29 -36.90
C GLU A 19 -10.14 13.32 -37.02
N LYS A 20 -9.48 13.40 -38.16
CA LYS A 20 -8.17 12.81 -38.43
C LYS A 20 -7.11 13.74 -37.85
N THR A 21 -6.48 13.35 -36.76
CA THR A 21 -5.25 14.03 -36.29
C THR A 21 -4.04 13.23 -36.75
N LYS A 22 -3.30 13.80 -37.70
CA LYS A 22 -2.03 13.29 -38.20
C LYS A 22 -0.99 13.33 -37.07
N LEU A 23 -0.53 12.17 -36.60
CA LEU A 23 0.67 12.07 -35.77
C LEU A 23 1.89 12.07 -36.70
N LYS A 24 2.65 13.17 -36.68
CA LYS A 24 3.99 13.26 -37.26
C LYS A 24 4.94 12.39 -36.43
N THR A 25 5.53 11.42 -37.11
CA THR A 25 6.77 10.75 -36.75
C THR A 25 7.90 11.77 -36.62
N ASN A 26 8.61 11.78 -35.48
CA ASN A 26 9.99 12.23 -35.41
C ASN A 26 10.77 11.26 -34.52
N SER A 27 11.86 10.78 -35.11
CA SER A 27 12.82 9.77 -34.67
C SER A 27 13.78 10.34 -33.57
N PRO A 28 14.70 9.51 -33.00
CA PRO A 28 15.29 9.67 -31.67
C PRO A 28 16.41 10.71 -31.62
N CYS A 29 16.61 11.31 -30.43
CA CYS A 29 17.78 12.12 -30.16
C CYS A 29 18.75 11.37 -29.24
N MET A 30 20.02 11.48 -29.62
CA MET A 30 21.15 10.67 -29.18
C MET A 30 21.74 11.06 -27.82
N SER A 31 22.46 10.06 -27.29
CA SER A 31 23.52 10.06 -26.28
C SER A 31 24.38 11.31 -26.16
N ARG A 32 24.66 11.71 -24.91
CA ARG A 32 25.94 12.31 -24.50
C ARG A 32 26.37 11.75 -23.14
N SER A 33 27.57 11.15 -23.14
CA SER A 33 28.35 10.73 -21.98
C SER A 33 28.94 11.94 -21.23
N PRO A 34 29.28 11.80 -19.95
CA PRO A 34 30.40 12.53 -19.38
C PRO A 34 31.48 11.61 -18.81
N THR A 35 32.65 11.74 -19.41
CA THR A 35 34.02 11.89 -18.87
C THR A 35 34.30 11.50 -17.41
N GLN A 36 35.34 10.67 -17.25
CA GLN A 36 36.04 10.32 -16.00
C GLN A 36 36.74 11.52 -15.35
N PRO A 37 37.10 11.40 -14.05
CA PRO A 37 38.46 11.76 -13.66
C PRO A 37 39.19 10.69 -12.83
N THR A 38 40.51 10.90 -12.84
CA THR A 38 41.69 10.11 -12.47
C THR A 38 41.88 9.76 -11.00
N THR A 39 42.53 8.62 -10.80
CA THR A 39 43.15 8.06 -9.60
C THR A 39 44.36 8.87 -9.10
N LYS A 40 44.53 8.98 -7.77
CA LYS A 40 45.84 9.09 -7.09
C LYS A 40 45.78 8.34 -5.75
N SER A 41 46.90 7.70 -5.42
CA SER A 41 47.12 6.72 -4.35
C SER A 41 47.99 7.26 -3.22
N ASN A 42 48.14 6.42 -2.18
CA ASN A 42 49.09 6.41 -1.06
C ASN A 42 48.66 7.22 0.19
N GLY A 43 48.79 6.74 1.42
CA GLY A 43 49.49 5.54 1.92
C GLY A 43 48.99 5.13 3.32
N LEU A 44 49.53 3.98 3.77
CA LEU A 44 49.35 3.41 5.10
C LEU A 44 49.99 4.31 6.17
N ASP A 45 49.37 4.36 7.35
CA ASP A 45 50.04 4.14 8.63
C ASP A 45 49.01 3.88 9.75
N THR A 46 49.32 2.91 10.60
CA THR A 46 48.69 2.54 11.89
C THR A 46 49.87 2.05 12.73
N PRO A 47 49.93 2.16 14.08
CA PRO A 47 48.80 2.21 15.01
C PRO A 47 48.99 3.13 16.25
N GLU A 48 47.93 3.32 17.04
CA GLU A 48 47.92 2.88 18.46
C GLU A 48 46.59 3.17 19.16
N TYR A 49 46.42 2.44 20.26
CA TYR A 49 45.19 1.96 20.87
C TYR A 49 45.03 2.66 22.23
N HIS A 50 43.90 3.31 22.51
CA HIS A 50 43.11 3.15 23.76
C HIS A 50 42.06 4.25 24.01
N GLN A 51 40.89 3.76 24.42
CA GLN A 51 39.91 4.30 25.38
C GLN A 51 38.79 5.25 24.95
N SER A 52 37.61 4.91 25.53
CA SER A 52 36.38 5.69 25.72
C SER A 52 35.35 5.67 24.58
N THR A 53 34.44 4.69 24.63
CA THR A 53 33.13 4.73 23.97
C THR A 53 32.23 5.79 24.61
N GLN A 54 32.50 7.06 24.34
CA GLN A 54 31.48 8.10 24.37
C GLN A 54 30.83 8.14 22.98
N THR A 55 29.54 7.85 22.93
CA THR A 55 28.68 8.13 21.77
C THR A 55 28.87 9.56 21.31
N LYS A 56 29.68 9.76 20.26
CA LYS A 56 29.76 11.04 19.54
C LYS A 56 28.38 11.33 18.97
N LYS A 57 27.62 12.21 19.64
CA LYS A 57 26.53 12.95 19.02
C LYS A 57 27.13 13.68 17.82
N LEU A 58 26.87 13.15 16.63
CA LEU A 58 27.19 13.84 15.38
C LEU A 58 26.54 15.24 15.46
N SER A 59 27.39 16.26 15.39
CA SER A 59 26.99 17.67 15.33
C SER A 59 26.03 17.89 14.16
N ILE A 60 24.77 18.17 14.51
CA ILE A 60 23.61 18.38 13.64
C ILE A 60 23.67 19.79 13.03
N ASN A 61 24.82 20.26 12.55
CA ASN A 61 24.98 21.64 12.10
C ASN A 61 24.79 21.84 10.58
N ASN A 62 24.51 20.77 9.82
CA ASN A 62 24.21 20.84 8.39
C ASN A 62 22.88 20.15 8.05
N VAL A 63 21.85 20.32 8.88
CA VAL A 63 20.52 19.79 8.54
C VAL A 63 19.76 20.81 7.66
N PRO A 64 19.33 20.43 6.44
CA PRO A 64 18.59 21.31 5.56
C PRO A 64 17.31 21.85 6.23
N LYS A 65 16.98 23.13 5.97
CA LYS A 65 15.80 23.89 6.48
C LYS A 65 14.42 23.35 6.06
N ASN A 66 14.22 22.04 5.96
CA ASN A 66 12.95 21.35 5.60
C ASN A 66 12.66 20.17 6.56
N LEU A 67 13.03 20.31 7.85
CA LEU A 67 12.87 19.27 8.89
C LEU A 67 11.41 18.99 9.28
N ASP A 68 10.50 19.89 8.95
CA ASP A 68 9.05 19.78 9.07
C ASP A 68 8.42 18.68 8.18
N LYS A 69 9.21 18.05 7.29
CA LYS A 69 8.78 16.89 6.48
C LYS A 69 9.00 15.53 7.14
N TYR A 70 9.70 15.44 8.26
CA TYR A 70 10.01 14.17 8.92
C TYR A 70 9.37 14.06 10.30
N ASP A 71 9.20 12.82 10.77
CA ASP A 71 8.77 12.59 12.14
C ASP A 71 9.96 12.91 13.07
N LYS A 72 9.73 13.40 14.28
CA LYS A 72 10.81 13.77 15.22
C LYS A 72 11.67 12.56 15.62
N ASP A 73 11.01 11.44 15.88
CA ASP A 73 11.59 10.18 16.36
C ASP A 73 10.59 9.02 16.11
N PHE A 74 10.95 7.81 16.53
CA PHE A 74 10.08 6.63 16.43
C PHE A 74 8.80 6.76 17.28
N GLU A 75 8.87 7.39 18.46
CA GLU A 75 7.70 7.57 19.34
C GLU A 75 6.68 8.55 18.75
N HIS A 76 7.14 9.61 18.09
CA HIS A 76 6.32 10.52 17.31
C HIS A 76 5.61 9.79 16.18
N SER A 77 6.33 8.88 15.50
CA SER A 77 5.75 8.02 14.45
C SER A 77 4.65 7.12 15.03
N LYS A 78 4.85 6.51 16.21
CA LYS A 78 3.83 5.69 16.91
C LYS A 78 2.61 6.50 17.33
N ARG A 79 2.81 7.73 17.83
CA ARG A 79 1.72 8.66 18.18
C ARG A 79 0.86 9.00 16.96
N ILE A 80 1.48 9.41 15.85
CA ILE A 80 0.75 9.73 14.62
C ILE A 80 0.01 8.49 14.08
N HIS A 81 0.65 7.32 14.09
CA HIS A 81 0.00 6.07 13.66
C HIS A 81 -1.24 5.74 14.50
N THR A 82 -1.15 5.93 15.81
CA THR A 82 -2.27 5.74 16.74
C THR A 82 -3.44 6.65 16.39
N GLU A 83 -3.17 7.93 16.13
CA GLU A 83 -4.22 8.90 15.75
C GLU A 83 -4.85 8.56 14.39
N HIS A 84 -4.05 8.12 13.40
CA HIS A 84 -4.58 7.64 12.12
C HIS A 84 -5.52 6.43 12.31
N CYS A 85 -5.14 5.46 13.14
CA CYS A 85 -5.97 4.29 13.42
C CYS A 85 -7.29 4.68 14.11
N LYS A 86 -7.24 5.59 15.10
CA LYS A 86 -8.43 6.10 15.79
C LYS A 86 -9.38 6.82 14.84
N GLU A 87 -8.87 7.74 14.02
CA GLU A 87 -9.70 8.49 13.07
C GLU A 87 -10.34 7.57 12.03
N HIS A 88 -9.58 6.60 11.53
CA HIS A 88 -10.11 5.64 10.56
C HIS A 88 -11.19 4.74 11.17
N GLN A 89 -11.03 4.32 12.42
CA GLN A 89 -12.06 3.55 13.13
C GLN A 89 -13.37 4.34 13.26
N LYS A 90 -13.27 5.64 13.59
CA LYS A 90 -14.44 6.53 13.60
C LYS A 90 -15.08 6.64 12.23
N ARG A 91 -14.29 6.71 11.16
CA ARG A 91 -14.78 6.84 9.77
C ARG A 91 -15.51 5.59 9.28
N TRP A 92 -14.93 4.41 9.43
CA TRP A 92 -15.59 3.14 9.08
C TRP A 92 -16.86 2.92 9.91
N MET A 93 -16.85 3.27 11.18
CA MET A 93 -18.07 3.16 11.98
C MET A 93 -19.16 4.13 11.55
N ARG A 94 -18.81 5.34 11.07
CA ARG A 94 -19.78 6.27 10.47
C ARG A 94 -20.41 5.71 9.19
N SER A 95 -19.70 4.89 8.41
CA SER A 95 -20.26 4.27 7.20
C SER A 95 -21.22 3.11 7.52
N ILE A 96 -21.04 2.47 8.67
CA ILE A 96 -21.79 1.30 9.16
C ILE A 96 -22.99 1.69 10.06
N LYS A 97 -22.87 2.72 10.91
CA LYS A 97 -23.86 3.04 11.97
C LYS A 97 -25.30 3.23 11.49
N ASN A 98 -25.50 3.78 10.29
CA ASN A 98 -26.83 4.12 9.77
C ASN A 98 -27.35 3.07 8.77
N ARG A 99 -26.84 1.84 8.85
CA ARG A 99 -27.19 0.72 7.96
C ARG A 99 -28.18 -0.22 8.64
N ARG A 100 -28.84 -1.05 7.84
CA ARG A 100 -29.80 -2.05 8.33
C ARG A 100 -29.05 -3.34 8.69
N PHE A 101 -29.43 -3.94 9.80
CA PHE A 101 -28.85 -5.17 10.36
C PHE A 101 -30.02 -6.08 10.76
N LYS A 102 -30.62 -6.78 9.80
CA LYS A 102 -31.73 -7.72 10.03
C LYS A 102 -31.24 -9.16 10.05
N SER A 103 -30.41 -9.52 9.08
CA SER A 103 -29.78 -10.84 8.93
C SER A 103 -28.37 -10.90 9.50
N THR A 104 -27.80 -9.76 9.90
CA THR A 104 -26.46 -9.65 10.49
C THR A 104 -26.51 -8.88 11.80
N ASP A 105 -25.55 -9.11 12.70
CA ASP A 105 -25.38 -8.29 13.90
C ASP A 105 -24.32 -7.20 13.67
N ILE A 106 -24.62 -5.97 14.11
CA ILE A 106 -23.63 -4.88 14.16
C ILE A 106 -22.43 -5.22 15.07
N GLN A 107 -22.59 -6.11 16.06
CA GLN A 107 -21.48 -6.56 16.90
C GLN A 107 -20.42 -7.32 16.09
N ASP A 108 -20.81 -8.11 15.10
CA ASP A 108 -19.88 -8.80 14.19
C ASP A 108 -18.98 -7.80 13.46
N PHE A 109 -19.58 -6.72 12.95
CA PHE A 109 -18.84 -5.64 12.29
C PHE A 109 -17.93 -4.87 13.27
N LYS A 110 -18.35 -4.68 14.53
CA LYS A 110 -17.50 -4.08 15.56
C LYS A 110 -16.32 -4.99 15.93
N ALA A 111 -16.52 -6.31 15.96
CA ALA A 111 -15.48 -7.29 16.20
C ALA A 111 -14.44 -7.31 15.07
N LEU A 112 -14.89 -7.30 13.79
CA LEU A 112 -14.00 -7.15 12.63
C LEU A 112 -13.18 -5.84 12.64
N LEU A 113 -13.68 -4.79 13.30
CA LEU A 113 -13.00 -3.50 13.47
C LEU A 113 -12.11 -3.42 14.71
N GLY A 114 -12.16 -4.42 15.59
CA GLY A 114 -11.53 -4.37 16.92
C GLY A 114 -12.03 -3.22 17.78
N ARG A 115 -13.34 -2.91 17.71
CA ARG A 115 -13.92 -1.74 18.39
C ARG A 115 -14.44 -2.11 19.78
N LYS A 116 -14.21 -1.21 20.74
CA LYS A 116 -14.53 -1.42 22.17
C LYS A 116 -13.77 -2.67 22.68
N ASN A 117 -14.47 -3.57 23.35
CA ASN A 117 -13.94 -4.82 23.87
C ASN A 117 -14.26 -6.01 22.97
N LEU A 118 -14.72 -5.80 21.73
CA LEU A 118 -15.04 -6.89 20.79
C LEU A 118 -13.90 -7.11 19.81
N HIS A 119 -13.62 -8.37 19.48
CA HIS A 119 -12.66 -8.74 18.44
C HIS A 119 -12.98 -10.10 17.84
N ALA A 120 -12.53 -10.33 16.60
CA ALA A 120 -12.72 -11.61 15.93
C ALA A 120 -11.79 -12.70 16.48
N ASP A 121 -12.14 -13.97 16.25
CA ASP A 121 -11.32 -15.18 16.52
C ASP A 121 -10.06 -15.30 15.61
N PHE A 122 -9.82 -14.27 14.80
CA PHE A 122 -8.64 -14.07 14.00
C PHE A 122 -8.31 -12.58 13.99
N VAL A 123 -7.13 -12.23 13.47
CA VAL A 123 -6.73 -10.81 13.36
C VAL A 123 -6.95 -10.34 11.91
N PRO A 124 -8.14 -9.83 11.55
CA PRO A 124 -8.35 -9.26 10.22
C PRO A 124 -7.54 -7.98 10.06
N ALA A 125 -7.15 -7.66 8.81
CA ALA A 125 -6.47 -6.42 8.47
C ALA A 125 -7.33 -5.17 8.72
N SER A 126 -8.64 -5.35 8.91
CA SER A 126 -9.61 -4.31 9.30
C SER A 126 -9.66 -4.04 10.80
N ASP A 127 -9.06 -4.88 11.64
CA ASP A 127 -9.02 -4.62 13.08
C ASP A 127 -8.03 -3.47 13.34
N LEU A 128 -8.56 -2.29 13.67
CA LEU A 128 -7.72 -1.09 13.81
C LEU A 128 -7.03 -0.99 15.17
N LYS A 129 -7.49 -1.73 16.18
CA LYS A 129 -6.76 -1.88 17.45
C LYS A 129 -5.53 -2.76 17.23
N ALA A 130 -5.70 -3.88 16.54
CA ALA A 130 -4.61 -4.76 16.13
C ALA A 130 -3.66 -4.07 15.14
N ARG A 131 -4.17 -3.33 14.15
CA ARG A 131 -3.36 -2.58 13.19
C ARG A 131 -2.50 -1.49 13.86
N ASN A 132 -3.01 -0.86 14.92
CA ASN A 132 -2.23 0.10 15.69
C ASN A 132 -1.00 -0.59 16.31
N GLN A 133 -1.21 -1.70 17.00
CA GLN A 133 -0.15 -2.48 17.66
C GLN A 133 0.82 -3.08 16.65
N PHE A 134 0.30 -3.66 15.58
CA PHE A 134 1.09 -4.16 14.47
C PHE A 134 1.97 -3.07 13.84
N GLY A 135 1.47 -1.83 13.76
CA GLY A 135 2.26 -0.69 13.32
C GLY A 135 3.36 -0.29 14.27
N HIS A 136 3.13 -0.34 15.59
CA HIS A 136 4.19 -0.12 16.57
C HIS A 136 5.30 -1.17 16.42
N PHE A 137 4.95 -2.44 16.24
CA PHE A 137 5.94 -3.49 16.01
C PHE A 137 6.76 -3.29 14.73
N ILE A 138 6.14 -2.82 13.64
CA ILE A 138 6.86 -2.47 12.41
C ILE A 138 7.79 -1.28 12.66
N ILE A 139 7.34 -0.24 13.36
CA ILE A 139 8.16 0.94 13.70
C ILE A 139 9.36 0.53 14.56
N ASP A 140 9.19 -0.41 15.50
CA ASP A 140 10.29 -0.95 16.31
C ASP A 140 11.31 -1.74 15.46
N GLU A 141 10.85 -2.52 14.47
CA GLU A 141 11.79 -3.17 13.56
C GLU A 141 12.48 -2.17 12.62
N MET A 142 11.84 -1.03 12.30
CA MET A 142 12.50 0.05 11.57
C MET A 142 13.60 0.72 12.39
N LEU A 143 13.46 0.82 13.71
CA LEU A 143 14.55 1.26 14.60
C LEU A 143 15.75 0.31 14.52
N ARG A 144 15.51 -1.00 14.59
CA ARG A 144 16.60 -1.98 14.44
C ARG A 144 17.32 -1.90 13.09
N LEU A 145 16.57 -1.60 12.01
CA LEU A 145 17.16 -1.42 10.69
C LEU A 145 17.91 -0.10 10.55
N TYR A 146 17.51 0.93 11.30
CA TYR A 146 18.27 2.17 11.41
C TYR A 146 19.58 1.95 12.17
N ASP A 147 19.57 1.18 13.27
CA ASP A 147 20.77 0.80 14.01
C ASP A 147 21.73 -0.01 13.13
N LEU A 148 21.20 -0.97 12.37
CA LEU A 148 21.97 -1.73 11.38
C LEU A 148 22.66 -0.82 10.35
N TRP A 149 21.96 0.23 9.90
CA TRP A 149 22.54 1.21 8.98
C TRP A 149 23.67 2.02 9.62
N LEU A 150 23.54 2.41 10.89
CA LEU A 150 24.60 3.11 11.63
C LEU A 150 25.86 2.26 11.75
N GLU A 151 25.70 0.96 12.00
CA GLU A 151 26.79 -0.01 12.11
C GLU A 151 27.41 -0.36 10.75
N ASN A 152 26.63 -0.24 9.66
CA ASN A 152 27.04 -0.65 8.31
C ASN A 152 26.72 0.44 7.28
N PRO A 153 27.44 1.57 7.25
CA PRO A 153 27.14 2.70 6.36
C PRO A 153 27.25 2.39 4.85
N ASP A 154 27.85 1.25 4.51
CA ASP A 154 27.96 0.78 3.13
C ASP A 154 26.73 0.04 2.60
N LEU A 155 25.78 -0.27 3.46
CA LEU A 155 24.49 -0.80 3.04
C LEU A 155 23.65 0.28 2.36
N ASP A 156 23.01 -0.10 1.25
CA ASP A 156 22.04 0.71 0.55
C ASP A 156 20.63 0.38 1.05
N PHE A 157 19.95 1.39 1.60
CA PHE A 157 18.57 1.26 2.06
C PHE A 157 17.60 1.92 1.07
N GLN A 158 16.68 1.11 0.52
CA GLN A 158 15.76 1.53 -0.54
C GLN A 158 14.32 1.30 -0.12
N TRP A 159 13.49 2.31 -0.37
CA TRP A 159 12.04 2.21 -0.36
C TRP A 159 11.53 2.00 -1.78
N ILE A 160 10.91 0.86 -2.03
CA ILE A 160 10.49 0.44 -3.37
C ILE A 160 8.99 0.10 -3.38
N THR A 161 8.26 0.73 -4.29
CA THR A 161 6.85 0.44 -4.55
C THR A 161 6.71 -0.30 -5.88
N PHE A 162 6.05 -1.45 -5.86
CA PHE A 162 5.72 -2.23 -7.05
C PHE A 162 4.25 -2.07 -7.38
N VAL A 163 3.92 -1.64 -8.60
CA VAL A 163 2.55 -1.40 -9.07
C VAL A 163 2.36 -2.09 -10.42
N SER A 164 1.28 -2.85 -10.60
CA SER A 164 0.96 -3.50 -11.87
C SER A 164 -0.54 -3.43 -12.14
N ASP A 165 -0.91 -3.13 -13.39
CA ASP A 165 -2.29 -3.19 -13.88
C ASP A 165 -2.88 -4.59 -13.71
N HIS A 166 -2.04 -5.63 -13.76
CA HIS A 166 -2.46 -7.01 -13.56
C HIS A 166 -3.11 -7.26 -12.19
N PHE A 167 -2.76 -6.43 -11.19
CA PHE A 167 -3.33 -6.50 -9.85
C PHE A 167 -4.29 -5.35 -9.55
N MET A 168 -4.79 -4.68 -10.60
CA MET A 168 -5.88 -3.72 -10.50
C MET A 168 -7.21 -4.39 -10.82
N PHE A 169 -8.24 -4.05 -10.05
CA PHE A 169 -9.56 -4.66 -10.23
C PHE A 169 -10.69 -3.65 -10.02
N ASN A 170 -11.82 -3.87 -10.69
CA ASN A 170 -12.99 -3.03 -10.55
C ASN A 170 -13.62 -3.20 -9.17
N GLU A 171 -14.01 -2.10 -8.54
CA GLU A 171 -14.63 -2.15 -7.22
C GLU A 171 -15.94 -2.92 -7.14
N ARG A 172 -16.61 -3.24 -8.26
CA ARG A 172 -17.94 -3.87 -8.27
C ARG A 172 -17.90 -5.39 -8.27
N ASP A 173 -16.94 -5.99 -8.96
CA ASP A 173 -16.91 -7.42 -9.26
C ASP A 173 -15.49 -7.99 -9.40
N GLY A 174 -14.47 -7.22 -9.00
CA GLY A 174 -13.09 -7.64 -9.11
C GLY A 174 -12.61 -8.62 -8.05
N VAL A 175 -11.46 -9.23 -8.33
CA VAL A 175 -10.76 -10.15 -7.43
C VAL A 175 -9.49 -9.49 -6.91
N ALA A 176 -9.32 -9.46 -5.59
CA ALA A 176 -8.10 -8.96 -4.96
C ALA A 176 -7.04 -10.08 -4.89
N GLU A 177 -6.12 -10.08 -5.86
CA GLU A 177 -5.05 -11.08 -6.03
C GLU A 177 -3.81 -10.79 -5.15
N ILE A 178 -3.98 -10.79 -3.83
CA ILE A 178 -2.94 -10.45 -2.84
C ILE A 178 -1.78 -11.44 -2.86
N TYR A 179 -2.08 -12.74 -2.91
CA TYR A 179 -1.05 -13.78 -2.94
C TYR A 179 -0.18 -13.67 -4.19
N ALA A 180 -0.80 -13.51 -5.35
CA ALA A 180 -0.10 -13.39 -6.63
C ALA A 180 0.77 -12.13 -6.68
N CYS A 181 0.26 -10.98 -6.21
CA CYS A 181 1.01 -9.74 -6.10
C CYS A 181 2.26 -9.91 -5.21
N LYS A 182 2.07 -10.41 -3.99
CA LYS A 182 3.16 -10.72 -3.05
C LYS A 182 4.21 -11.65 -3.67
N LYS A 183 3.78 -12.77 -4.27
CA LYS A 183 4.67 -13.74 -4.89
C LYS A 183 5.48 -13.11 -6.03
N ALA A 184 4.82 -12.37 -6.91
CA ALA A 184 5.49 -11.68 -8.01
C ALA A 184 6.57 -10.70 -7.51
N THR A 185 6.32 -9.96 -6.43
CA THR A 185 7.30 -9.07 -5.81
C THR A 185 8.47 -9.85 -5.21
N GLN A 186 8.20 -10.91 -4.44
CA GLN A 186 9.24 -11.74 -3.83
C GLN A 186 10.14 -12.40 -4.89
N ASP A 187 9.55 -12.93 -5.98
CA ASP A 187 10.30 -13.59 -7.03
C ASP A 187 11.24 -12.61 -7.75
N VAL A 188 10.81 -11.36 -7.98
CA VAL A 188 11.68 -10.34 -8.58
C VAL A 188 12.85 -9.98 -7.65
N LEU A 189 12.59 -9.80 -6.35
CA LEU A 189 13.65 -9.48 -5.38
C LEU A 189 14.63 -10.65 -5.17
N ARG A 190 14.16 -11.90 -5.23
CA ARG A 190 15.03 -13.07 -5.11
C ARG A 190 15.91 -13.27 -6.33
N ASN A 191 15.34 -13.14 -7.52
CA ASN A 191 16.02 -13.53 -8.76
C ASN A 191 16.95 -12.45 -9.32
N TYR A 192 16.72 -11.17 -8.99
CA TYR A 192 17.43 -10.05 -9.63
C TYR A 192 18.13 -9.11 -8.65
N THR A 193 18.17 -9.44 -7.36
CA THR A 193 19.01 -8.72 -6.39
C THR A 193 19.48 -9.69 -5.32
N THR A 194 20.45 -9.24 -4.53
CA THR A 194 20.85 -9.82 -3.25
C THR A 194 20.24 -9.05 -2.07
N TYR A 195 19.32 -8.11 -2.32
CA TYR A 195 18.68 -7.34 -1.25
C TYR A 195 17.97 -8.27 -0.26
N ASN A 196 18.22 -8.02 1.02
CA ASN A 196 17.27 -8.36 2.06
C ASN A 196 16.08 -7.42 1.94
N ALA A 197 14.86 -7.92 2.18
CA ALA A 197 13.70 -7.08 2.06
C ALA A 197 12.55 -7.52 2.95
N PHE A 198 11.85 -6.56 3.52
CA PHE A 198 10.56 -6.79 4.15
C PHE A 198 9.53 -5.84 3.52
N GLY A 199 8.31 -6.31 3.34
CA GLY A 199 7.31 -5.58 2.58
C GLY A 199 5.88 -5.86 3.00
N ILE A 200 5.01 -4.94 2.66
CA ILE A 200 3.56 -5.02 2.89
C ILE A 200 2.80 -4.90 1.58
N VAL A 201 1.71 -5.66 1.47
CA VAL A 201 0.71 -5.51 0.41
C VAL A 201 -0.32 -4.50 0.87
N GLU A 202 -0.54 -3.46 0.06
CA GLU A 202 -1.55 -2.43 0.28
C GLU A 202 -2.61 -2.51 -0.83
N ILE A 203 -3.87 -2.26 -0.45
CA ILE A 203 -4.97 -2.10 -1.40
C ILE A 203 -5.43 -0.65 -1.35
N GLN A 204 -5.30 0.03 -2.49
CA GLN A 204 -5.52 1.47 -2.61
C GLN A 204 -6.66 1.75 -3.60
N PRO A 205 -7.75 2.43 -3.19
CA PRO A 205 -8.76 2.85 -4.14
C PRO A 205 -8.22 3.97 -5.02
N ILE A 206 -8.57 3.93 -6.30
CA ILE A 206 -8.32 4.96 -7.30
C ILE A 206 -9.68 5.36 -7.87
N ILE A 207 -10.16 6.53 -7.44
CA ILE A 207 -11.60 6.86 -7.50
C ILE A 207 -12.06 7.48 -8.82
N ASN A 208 -11.13 7.75 -9.75
CA ASN A 208 -11.42 8.37 -11.04
C ASN A 208 -10.71 7.66 -12.20
N PHE A 209 -10.37 6.38 -12.04
CA PHE A 209 -9.65 5.59 -13.04
C PHE A 209 -10.43 4.32 -13.41
N PRO A 210 -10.45 3.91 -14.70
CA PRO A 210 -9.88 4.60 -15.87
C PRO A 210 -10.65 5.87 -16.27
N GLU A 211 -10.00 6.75 -17.05
CA GLU A 211 -10.58 8.04 -17.45
C GLU A 211 -11.92 7.87 -18.16
N GLY A 212 -12.89 8.74 -17.85
CA GLY A 212 -14.19 8.78 -18.52
C GLY A 212 -15.11 7.59 -18.24
N GLN A 213 -14.67 6.58 -17.48
CA GLN A 213 -15.52 5.44 -17.12
C GLN A 213 -16.23 5.64 -15.79
N LYS A 214 -17.48 5.15 -15.71
CA LYS A 214 -18.22 5.01 -14.46
C LYS A 214 -17.74 3.76 -13.71
N GLY A 215 -16.48 3.76 -13.29
CA GLY A 215 -15.83 2.66 -12.61
C GLY A 215 -14.69 3.19 -11.76
N LYS A 216 -14.51 2.59 -10.59
CA LYS A 216 -13.43 2.91 -9.67
C LYS A 216 -12.63 1.65 -9.49
N MET A 217 -11.32 1.81 -9.44
CA MET A 217 -10.40 0.68 -9.40
C MET A 217 -9.78 0.58 -8.02
N PHE A 218 -9.54 -0.63 -7.57
CA PHE A 218 -8.60 -0.90 -6.50
C PHE A 218 -7.28 -1.36 -7.09
N ALA A 219 -6.18 -0.86 -6.57
CA ALA A 219 -4.84 -1.29 -6.90
C ALA A 219 -4.26 -2.08 -5.74
N VAL A 220 -4.01 -3.38 -5.95
CA VAL A 220 -3.17 -4.17 -5.06
C VAL A 220 -1.72 -3.91 -5.45
N HIS A 221 -0.93 -3.41 -4.52
CA HIS A 221 0.47 -3.04 -4.75
C HIS A 221 1.29 -3.34 -3.51
N THR A 222 2.62 -3.34 -3.64
CA THR A 222 3.49 -3.62 -2.50
C THR A 222 4.44 -2.48 -2.24
N HIS A 223 4.61 -2.16 -0.96
CA HIS A 223 5.66 -1.29 -0.45
C HIS A 223 6.72 -2.14 0.23
N VAL A 224 7.97 -1.95 -0.15
CA VAL A 224 9.08 -2.80 0.26
C VAL A 224 10.23 -1.95 0.74
N PHE A 225 10.73 -2.27 1.92
CA PHE A 225 11.97 -1.72 2.44
C PHE A 225 13.07 -2.75 2.19
N CYS A 226 14.08 -2.38 1.40
CA CYS A 226 15.17 -3.23 0.96
C CYS A 226 16.50 -2.73 1.54
N TRP A 227 17.39 -3.65 1.89
CA TRP A 227 18.77 -3.34 2.30
C TRP A 227 19.77 -4.35 1.74
N GLY A 228 20.98 -3.91 1.44
CA GLY A 228 22.06 -4.76 0.93
C GLY A 228 23.14 -3.97 0.18
N PRO A 229 23.98 -4.63 -0.63
CA PRO A 229 25.01 -3.95 -1.41
C PRO A 229 24.46 -2.82 -2.31
N LYS A 230 25.23 -1.73 -2.43
CA LYS A 230 24.93 -0.57 -3.30
C LYS A 230 24.80 -0.96 -4.78
N GLY A 231 24.03 -0.16 -5.54
CA GLY A 231 23.97 -0.25 -7.00
C GLY A 231 22.95 -1.23 -7.60
N GLN A 232 22.28 -2.04 -6.78
CA GLN A 232 21.38 -3.10 -7.27
C GLN A 232 20.03 -2.60 -7.80
N THR A 233 19.59 -1.41 -7.36
CA THR A 233 18.28 -0.84 -7.76
C THR A 233 18.15 -0.64 -9.29
N ALA A 234 19.23 -0.32 -10.00
CA ALA A 234 19.18 -0.16 -11.46
C ALA A 234 18.86 -1.49 -12.16
N HIS A 235 19.52 -2.57 -11.74
CA HIS A 235 19.28 -3.91 -12.24
C HIS A 235 17.85 -4.38 -11.90
N LEU A 236 17.39 -4.15 -10.66
CA LEU A 236 16.01 -4.42 -10.25
C LEU A 236 14.98 -3.71 -11.13
N LYS A 237 15.17 -2.41 -11.43
CA LYS A 237 14.30 -1.65 -12.34
C LYS A 237 14.24 -2.27 -13.73
N HIS A 238 15.38 -2.72 -14.26
CA HIS A 238 15.46 -3.34 -15.57
C HIS A 238 14.63 -4.64 -15.64
N HIS A 239 14.70 -5.48 -14.61
CA HIS A 239 14.00 -6.78 -14.58
C HIS A 239 12.57 -6.72 -14.03
N SER A 240 12.16 -5.58 -13.47
CA SER A 240 10.79 -5.37 -12.99
C SER A 240 9.81 -4.92 -14.08
N LYS A 241 10.19 -4.89 -15.36
CA LYS A 241 9.35 -4.45 -16.49
C LYS A 241 8.00 -5.16 -16.61
N ARG A 242 7.85 -6.34 -16.00
CA ARG A 242 6.57 -7.08 -15.94
C ARG A 242 5.51 -6.39 -15.07
N PHE A 243 5.92 -5.55 -14.13
CA PHE A 243 5.01 -4.72 -13.34
C PHE A 243 4.54 -3.53 -14.18
N LYS A 244 3.83 -3.74 -15.29
CA LYS A 244 3.37 -2.62 -16.13
C LYS A 244 2.20 -1.94 -15.43
N SER A 245 2.30 -0.64 -15.23
CA SER A 245 1.23 0.17 -14.63
C SER A 245 0.91 1.34 -15.53
N SER A 246 -0.32 1.34 -16.04
CA SER A 246 -0.93 2.39 -16.86
C SER A 246 -1.00 3.72 -16.13
N ILE A 247 -1.02 3.72 -14.80
CA ILE A 247 -1.19 4.90 -13.97
C ILE A 247 0.17 5.51 -13.58
N THR A 248 1.18 4.69 -13.30
CA THR A 248 2.50 5.21 -12.90
C THR A 248 3.44 5.37 -14.09
N ARG A 249 3.19 4.66 -15.20
CA ARG A 249 4.11 4.50 -16.36
C ARG A 249 5.51 3.99 -16.01
N LEU A 250 5.75 3.71 -14.73
CA LEU A 250 6.98 3.20 -14.16
C LEU A 250 6.66 1.85 -13.51
N PRO A 251 7.42 0.79 -13.83
CA PRO A 251 7.11 -0.51 -13.27
C PRO A 251 7.30 -0.60 -11.76
N ILE A 252 8.33 0.09 -11.29
CA ILE A 252 8.60 0.26 -9.87
C ILE A 252 9.01 1.72 -9.62
N HIS A 253 8.64 2.23 -8.46
CA HIS A 253 9.12 3.50 -7.94
C HIS A 253 10.11 3.23 -6.82
N SER A 254 11.32 3.74 -6.91
CA SER A 254 12.35 3.53 -5.90
C SER A 254 12.84 4.87 -5.35
N GLN A 255 13.06 4.93 -4.05
CA GLN A 255 13.62 6.08 -3.34
C GLN A 255 14.65 5.57 -2.34
N LYS A 256 15.79 6.24 -2.25
CA LYS A 256 16.72 6.01 -1.15
C LYS A 256 16.05 6.41 0.16
N ALA A 257 16.16 5.57 1.18
CA ALA A 257 15.74 5.96 2.52
C ALA A 257 16.65 7.09 3.00
N HIS A 258 16.08 8.17 3.53
CA HIS A 258 16.90 9.21 4.14
C HIS A 258 17.50 8.67 5.43
N HIS A 259 18.78 8.97 5.64
CA HIS A 259 19.57 8.53 6.79
C HIS A 259 19.28 9.39 8.04
N LEU A 260 18.01 9.64 8.31
CA LEU A 260 17.52 10.34 9.49
C LEU A 260 16.67 9.35 10.28
N GLU A 261 16.83 9.30 11.59
CA GLU A 261 16.03 8.45 12.49
C GLU A 261 14.52 8.58 12.20
N GLY A 262 14.04 9.82 12.18
CA GLY A 262 12.67 10.18 11.85
C GLY A 262 12.18 9.74 10.46
N SER A 263 13.09 9.48 9.52
CA SER A 263 12.75 8.93 8.21
C SER A 263 12.39 7.45 8.30
N PHE A 264 13.13 6.65 9.07
CA PHE A 264 12.85 5.22 9.24
C PHE A 264 11.54 5.00 10.00
N GLY A 265 11.32 5.74 11.09
CA GLY A 265 10.05 5.73 11.82
C GLY A 265 8.86 6.11 10.93
N ARG A 266 9.01 7.17 10.13
CA ARG A 266 8.02 7.60 9.15
C ARG A 266 7.73 6.54 8.09
N LEU A 267 8.75 5.84 7.58
CA LEU A 267 8.57 4.75 6.62
C LEU A 267 7.82 3.58 7.23
N GLY A 268 8.14 3.17 8.46
CA GLY A 268 7.41 2.12 9.19
C GLY A 268 5.94 2.47 9.41
N ARG A 269 5.67 3.71 9.82
CA ARG A 269 4.30 4.24 9.91
C ARG A 269 3.59 4.24 8.55
N TYR A 270 4.28 4.67 7.50
CA TYR A 270 3.72 4.73 6.15
C TYR A 270 3.35 3.34 5.61
N MET A 271 4.20 2.33 5.87
CA MET A 271 3.96 0.93 5.49
C MET A 271 2.62 0.42 5.98
N ILE A 272 2.27 0.68 7.23
CA ILE A 272 1.08 0.08 7.83
C ILE A 272 -0.09 1.05 8.01
N LYS A 273 -0.01 2.20 7.33
CA LYS A 273 -1.07 3.22 7.37
C LYS A 273 -2.44 2.54 7.13
N PRO A 274 -3.48 2.88 7.90
CA PRO A 274 -4.82 2.40 7.57
C PRO A 274 -5.17 2.80 6.13
N PRO A 275 -5.90 1.97 5.37
CA PRO A 275 -6.30 2.35 4.02
C PRO A 275 -7.43 3.39 4.10
N PHE A 276 -7.08 4.67 4.29
CA PHE A 276 -8.06 5.75 4.57
C PHE A 276 -8.21 6.79 3.46
N GLU A 277 -7.23 6.92 2.57
CA GLU A 277 -7.31 7.82 1.42
C GLU A 277 -7.54 7.00 0.18
N GLY A 278 -8.49 7.38 -0.67
CA GLY A 278 -8.41 7.04 -2.08
C GLY A 278 -7.30 7.87 -2.73
N LYS A 279 -6.89 7.50 -3.93
CA LYS A 279 -6.12 8.38 -4.82
C LYS A 279 -6.97 8.81 -6.00
N GLU A 280 -6.63 9.98 -6.51
CA GLU A 280 -7.10 10.48 -7.79
C GLU A 280 -5.93 10.53 -8.76
N VAL A 281 -6.17 10.14 -10.00
CA VAL A 281 -5.26 10.33 -11.13
C VAL A 281 -5.40 11.76 -11.64
N ASN A 282 -4.30 12.49 -11.71
CA ASN A 282 -4.18 13.68 -12.52
C ASN A 282 -3.83 13.26 -13.96
N PHE A 283 -4.84 13.20 -14.84
CA PHE A 283 -4.70 12.72 -16.21
C PHE A 283 -3.73 13.58 -17.06
N GLU A 284 -3.66 14.88 -16.81
CA GLU A 284 -2.70 15.76 -17.48
C GLU A 284 -1.25 15.34 -17.14
N ARG A 285 -0.95 15.15 -15.84
CA ARG A 285 0.37 14.68 -15.40
C ARG A 285 0.66 13.26 -15.88
N LEU A 286 -0.37 12.41 -15.94
CA LEU A 286 -0.26 11.08 -16.51
C LEU A 286 0.18 11.16 -17.96
N VAL A 287 -0.49 11.96 -18.80
CA VAL A 287 -0.12 12.18 -20.22
C VAL A 287 1.32 12.66 -20.35
N GLN A 288 1.77 13.55 -19.47
CA GLN A 288 3.14 14.06 -19.42
C GLN A 288 4.19 13.04 -18.90
N GLY A 289 3.80 11.84 -18.47
CA GLY A 289 4.73 10.85 -17.91
C GLY A 289 5.26 11.23 -16.52
N LYS A 290 4.54 12.08 -15.77
CA LYS A 290 4.91 12.53 -14.43
C LYS A 290 4.10 11.79 -13.37
N ALA A 291 4.59 11.80 -12.13
CA ALA A 291 3.85 11.30 -10.97
C ALA A 291 2.44 11.94 -10.92
N CYS A 292 1.39 11.13 -11.06
CA CYS A 292 0.04 11.62 -11.32
C CYS A 292 -0.96 11.33 -10.18
N LEU A 293 -0.59 10.49 -9.21
CA LEU A 293 -1.47 10.15 -8.09
C LEU A 293 -1.40 11.21 -7.00
N LYS A 294 -2.56 11.68 -6.56
CA LYS A 294 -2.73 12.57 -5.41
C LYS A 294 -3.77 11.99 -4.43
N PRO A 295 -3.72 12.34 -3.14
CA PRO A 295 -4.82 12.03 -2.22
C PRO A 295 -6.16 12.49 -2.81
N ALA A 296 -7.16 11.61 -2.76
CA ALA A 296 -8.51 11.93 -3.18
C ALA A 296 -9.11 12.96 -2.23
N ARG A 297 -9.76 13.99 -2.77
CA ARG A 297 -10.42 15.03 -1.94
C ARG A 297 -11.59 14.46 -1.17
N ARG A 298 -12.30 13.52 -1.78
CA ARG A 298 -13.48 12.88 -1.22
C ARG A 298 -13.54 11.43 -1.63
N VAL A 299 -13.69 10.57 -0.64
CA VAL A 299 -14.01 9.16 -0.84
C VAL A 299 -15.47 8.97 -0.41
N GLU A 300 -16.29 8.43 -1.30
CA GLU A 300 -17.68 8.12 -0.97
C GLU A 300 -17.77 7.04 0.11
N LYS A 301 -18.82 7.12 0.94
CA LYS A 301 -19.06 6.18 2.06
C LYS A 301 -19.07 4.71 1.64
N HIS A 302 -19.43 4.41 0.39
CA HIS A 302 -19.44 3.04 -0.11
C HIS A 302 -18.02 2.50 -0.33
N HIS A 303 -17.03 3.31 -0.71
CA HIS A 303 -15.63 2.85 -0.79
C HIS A 303 -15.05 2.55 0.57
N ASP A 304 -15.36 3.38 1.57
CA ASP A 304 -14.93 3.12 2.94
C ASP A 304 -15.42 1.75 3.38
N PHE A 305 -16.66 1.40 3.01
CA PHE A 305 -17.20 0.06 3.27
C PHE A 305 -16.54 -1.04 2.43
N ARG A 306 -16.22 -0.81 1.14
CA ARG A 306 -15.49 -1.79 0.31
C ARG A 306 -14.08 -2.05 0.83
N LEU A 307 -13.38 -1.01 1.25
CA LEU A 307 -12.08 -1.14 1.90
C LEU A 307 -12.18 -1.91 3.20
N PHE A 308 -13.20 -1.62 4.00
CA PHE A 308 -13.46 -2.38 5.20
C PHE A 308 -13.72 -3.87 4.88
N GLU A 309 -14.59 -4.19 3.92
CA GLU A 309 -14.84 -5.57 3.48
C GLU A 309 -13.56 -6.28 3.05
N LEU A 310 -12.78 -5.65 2.16
CA LEU A 310 -11.51 -6.20 1.68
C LEU A 310 -10.61 -6.55 2.86
N ASN A 311 -10.41 -5.60 3.78
CA ASN A 311 -9.52 -5.79 4.91
C ASN A 311 -10.07 -6.77 5.96
N ALA A 312 -11.38 -6.93 6.06
CA ALA A 312 -12.01 -7.91 6.95
C ALA A 312 -11.76 -9.36 6.51
N LYS A 313 -11.62 -9.59 5.19
CA LYS A 313 -11.35 -10.91 4.61
C LYS A 313 -9.88 -11.34 4.66
N ILE A 314 -8.97 -10.42 4.98
CA ILE A 314 -7.52 -10.64 4.92
C ILE A 314 -6.98 -10.78 6.35
N PRO A 315 -6.33 -11.89 6.73
CA PRO A 315 -5.56 -11.95 7.97
C PRO A 315 -4.43 -10.91 7.93
N MET A 316 -4.22 -10.15 9.02
CA MET A 316 -3.22 -9.09 9.12
C MET A 316 -1.82 -9.59 8.73
N GLU A 317 -1.43 -10.78 9.18
CA GLU A 317 -0.14 -11.42 8.85
C GLU A 317 0.04 -11.76 7.36
N ALA A 318 -1.06 -11.83 6.58
CA ALA A 318 -1.02 -12.20 5.17
C ALA A 318 -0.57 -11.03 4.28
N ILE A 319 -0.72 -9.78 4.74
CA ILE A 319 -0.26 -8.58 4.03
C ILE A 319 1.25 -8.41 4.15
N LEU A 320 1.90 -9.01 5.14
CA LEU A 320 3.33 -8.89 5.40
C LEU A 320 4.12 -10.03 4.73
N PHE A 321 5.27 -9.71 4.14
CA PHE A 321 6.19 -10.67 3.55
C PHE A 321 7.65 -10.29 3.77
N GLY A 322 8.52 -11.29 3.63
CA GLY A 322 9.97 -11.14 3.74
C GLY A 322 10.71 -11.85 2.61
N VAL A 323 11.93 -11.39 2.35
CA VAL A 323 12.92 -11.97 1.45
C VAL A 323 14.25 -11.98 2.19
N ARG A 324 14.92 -13.14 2.23
CA ARG A 324 16.19 -13.36 2.95
C ARG A 324 16.06 -12.93 4.43
N ASP A 325 16.90 -12.05 4.96
CA ASP A 325 16.84 -11.61 6.36
C ASP A 325 15.52 -10.93 6.72
N GLY A 326 14.80 -10.39 5.73
CA GLY A 326 13.46 -9.85 5.94
C GLY A 326 12.42 -10.91 6.31
N VAL A 327 12.70 -12.21 6.11
CA VAL A 327 11.88 -13.30 6.64
C VAL A 327 11.94 -13.32 8.17
N ALA A 328 13.12 -13.13 8.75
CA ALA A 328 13.29 -13.04 10.20
C ALA A 328 12.62 -11.78 10.77
N VAL A 329 12.72 -10.64 10.08
CA VAL A 329 11.98 -9.41 10.42
C VAL A 329 10.48 -9.68 10.46
N ARG A 330 9.94 -10.29 9.40
CA ARG A 330 8.52 -10.67 9.34
C ARG A 330 8.13 -11.57 10.51
N GLN A 331 8.93 -12.60 10.79
CA GLN A 331 8.64 -13.59 11.82
C GLN A 331 8.51 -12.93 13.20
N ARG A 332 9.47 -12.07 13.58
CA ARG A 332 9.42 -11.31 14.84
C ARG A 332 8.17 -10.44 14.97
N ILE A 333 7.77 -9.75 13.89
CA ILE A 333 6.55 -8.92 13.90
C ILE A 333 5.30 -9.80 14.08
N VAL A 334 5.22 -10.92 13.37
CA VAL A 334 4.08 -11.84 13.44
C VAL A 334 3.99 -12.50 14.82
N ASP A 335 5.11 -12.89 15.41
CA ASP A 335 5.14 -13.48 16.76
C ASP A 335 4.69 -12.47 17.81
N LYS A 336 5.18 -11.21 17.74
CA LYS A 336 4.68 -10.11 18.59
C LYS A 336 3.17 -9.91 18.43
N LEU A 337 2.65 -9.94 17.20
CA LEU A 337 1.21 -9.82 16.95
C LEU A 337 0.41 -10.97 17.56
N ARG A 338 0.90 -12.20 17.44
CA ARG A 338 0.25 -13.39 18.01
C ARG A 338 0.24 -13.36 19.53
N SER A 339 1.38 -13.05 20.15
CA SER A 339 1.49 -12.89 21.61
C SER A 339 0.56 -11.78 22.11
N TRP A 340 0.55 -10.63 21.42
CA TRP A 340 -0.36 -9.54 21.75
C TRP A 340 -1.83 -9.98 21.66
N GLN A 341 -2.21 -10.66 20.56
CA GLN A 341 -3.57 -11.14 20.36
C GLN A 341 -3.98 -12.17 21.43
N ALA A 342 -3.09 -13.06 21.84
CA ALA A 342 -3.35 -14.04 22.91
C ALA A 342 -3.56 -13.36 24.28
N SER A 343 -2.87 -12.26 24.54
CA SER A 343 -3.03 -11.46 25.76
C SER A 343 -4.14 -10.39 25.68
N ARG A 344 -4.81 -10.26 24.53
CA ARG A 344 -5.75 -9.17 24.28
C ARG A 344 -7.02 -9.39 25.09
N THR A 345 -7.36 -8.41 25.91
CA THR A 345 -8.63 -8.42 26.65
C THR A 345 -9.82 -8.10 25.76
N GLY A 346 -10.95 -8.76 26.03
CA GLY A 346 -12.22 -8.51 25.37
C GLY A 346 -13.01 -9.79 25.07
N GLU A 347 -14.22 -9.61 24.57
CA GLU A 347 -15.08 -10.68 24.07
C GLU A 347 -14.67 -11.06 22.64
N VAL A 348 -14.50 -12.37 22.43
CA VAL A 348 -14.14 -12.99 21.15
C VAL A 348 -15.41 -13.35 20.38
N VAL A 349 -15.50 -12.93 19.13
CA VAL A 349 -16.60 -13.28 18.22
C VAL A 349 -16.09 -14.21 17.13
N ASN A 350 -16.67 -15.42 17.01
CA ASN A 350 -16.28 -16.39 15.99
C ASN A 350 -16.80 -15.98 14.61
N LEU A 351 -15.87 -15.61 13.72
CA LEU A 351 -16.15 -14.99 12.42
C LEU A 351 -15.37 -15.60 11.25
N ARG A 352 -14.20 -16.23 11.48
CA ARG A 352 -13.26 -16.64 10.42
C ARG A 352 -13.90 -17.39 9.24
N GLY A 353 -14.85 -18.30 9.51
CA GLY A 353 -15.54 -19.09 8.49
C GLY A 353 -16.77 -18.45 7.86
N ARG A 354 -17.26 -17.33 8.41
CA ARG A 354 -18.52 -16.69 7.99
C ARG A 354 -18.38 -15.24 7.54
N VAL A 355 -17.15 -14.73 7.37
CA VAL A 355 -16.92 -13.35 6.93
C VAL A 355 -17.60 -13.07 5.59
N ASP A 356 -17.47 -13.98 4.62
CA ASP A 356 -18.12 -13.81 3.30
C ASP A 356 -19.66 -13.78 3.42
N GLN A 357 -20.22 -14.76 4.13
CA GLN A 357 -21.67 -14.83 4.38
C GLN A 357 -22.18 -13.58 5.10
N LEU A 358 -21.43 -13.05 6.07
CA LEU A 358 -21.78 -11.82 6.79
C LEU A 358 -21.92 -10.63 5.84
N PHE A 359 -21.02 -10.48 4.87
CA PHE A 359 -21.14 -9.39 3.89
C PHE A 359 -22.29 -9.63 2.91
N GLU A 360 -22.54 -10.87 2.50
CA GLU A 360 -23.71 -11.22 1.68
C GLU A 360 -25.04 -10.87 2.37
N ASP A 361 -25.19 -11.27 3.63
CA ASP A 361 -26.37 -11.01 4.44
C ASP A 361 -26.58 -9.51 4.65
N PHE A 362 -25.51 -8.79 4.96
CA PHE A 362 -25.55 -7.34 5.11
C PHE A 362 -26.06 -6.64 3.85
N LEU A 363 -25.67 -7.11 2.66
CA LEU A 363 -26.13 -6.52 1.40
C LEU A 363 -27.61 -6.81 1.11
N ARG A 364 -28.06 -8.02 1.47
CA ARG A 364 -29.46 -8.41 1.39
C ARG A 364 -30.35 -7.43 2.16
N ASP A 365 -29.88 -6.99 3.32
CA ASP A 365 -30.54 -6.00 4.18
C ASP A 365 -30.47 -4.56 3.65
N ASN A 366 -29.40 -4.26 2.92
CA ASN A 366 -29.06 -2.92 2.46
C ASN A 366 -29.21 -2.75 0.93
N LYS A 367 -30.33 -3.21 0.36
CA LYS A 367 -30.67 -3.18 -1.09
C LYS A 367 -30.47 -1.84 -1.83
N LYS A 368 -30.35 -0.72 -1.09
CA LYS A 368 -30.00 0.61 -1.66
C LYS A 368 -28.56 0.65 -2.19
N LEU A 369 -27.69 -0.29 -1.80
CA LEU A 369 -26.36 -0.51 -2.37
C LEU A 369 -26.49 -1.25 -3.73
N LYS A 370 -27.25 -0.67 -4.67
CA LYS A 370 -27.47 -1.24 -6.00
C LYS A 370 -26.12 -1.45 -6.71
N ASN A 371 -25.94 -2.59 -7.38
CA ASN A 371 -24.72 -3.00 -8.09
C ASN A 371 -23.52 -3.39 -7.20
N TYR A 372 -23.78 -3.80 -5.97
CA TYR A 372 -22.76 -4.34 -5.07
C TYR A 372 -22.71 -5.87 -5.17
N LYS A 373 -21.53 -6.43 -5.48
CA LYS A 373 -21.22 -7.85 -5.26
C LYS A 373 -20.08 -7.95 -4.24
N PRO A 374 -20.12 -8.87 -3.26
CA PRO A 374 -19.00 -9.11 -2.36
C PRO A 374 -17.69 -9.32 -3.13
N LEU A 375 -16.58 -8.80 -2.61
CA LEU A 375 -15.27 -8.96 -3.27
C LEU A 375 -14.71 -10.34 -2.98
N VAL A 376 -14.14 -10.96 -4.00
CA VAL A 376 -13.33 -12.16 -3.83
C VAL A 376 -11.93 -11.73 -3.46
N VAL A 377 -11.36 -12.34 -2.41
CA VAL A 377 -10.03 -11.99 -1.91
C VAL A 377 -9.16 -13.25 -1.83
N LYS A 378 -8.09 -13.28 -2.62
CA LYS A 378 -7.16 -14.40 -2.70
C LYS A 378 -5.83 -14.05 -2.06
N TYR A 379 -5.61 -14.53 -0.84
CA TYR A 379 -4.43 -14.20 -0.04
C TYR A 379 -3.53 -15.42 0.28
N ARG A 380 -3.96 -16.63 -0.10
CA ARG A 380 -3.21 -17.89 -0.04
C ARG A 380 -3.13 -18.56 -1.42
N LYS A 381 -2.19 -19.50 -1.57
CA LYS A 381 -2.08 -20.34 -2.77
C LYS A 381 -3.33 -21.23 -2.87
N GLY A 382 -3.96 -21.27 -4.06
CA GLY A 382 -5.09 -22.16 -4.34
C GLY A 382 -6.46 -21.65 -3.87
N GLN A 383 -6.56 -20.38 -3.46
CA GLN A 383 -7.84 -19.70 -3.23
C GLN A 383 -8.42 -19.08 -4.50
#